data_AF-A0A8T4J755-F1
#
_entry.id   AF-A0A8T4J755-F1
#
_cell.length_a   1.000
_cell.length_b   1.000
_cell.length_c   1.000
_cell.angle_alpha   90.00
_cell.angle_beta   90.00
_cell.angle_gamma   90.00
#
_symmetry.space_group_name_H-M   'P 1'
#
loop_
_entity.id
_entity.type
_entity.pdbx_description
1 polymer ?
#
loop_
_entity_poly.entity_id
_entity_poly.type
_entity_poly.pdbx_seq_one_letter_code
_entity_poly.pdbx_strand_id
1 'polypeptide(L)' 'MTNFLIKTLANAAALAVAIWLVADITLTGGGTGQKALTLVLVALVFGLVNVVVKPLVKLLSLPLL' A
#
# COMPACT_ATOMS: atom_id res chain seq x y z
N MET A 1 -3.14 22.03 -8.28
CA MET A 1 -2.64 21.55 -6.97
C MET A 1 -3.41 20.33 -6.44
N THR A 2 -4.69 20.16 -6.77
CA THR A 2 -5.54 19.03 -6.35
C THR A 2 -4.99 17.64 -6.72
N ASN A 3 -4.34 17.53 -7.88
CA ASN A 3 -3.75 16.26 -8.34
C ASN A 3 -2.61 15.76 -7.44
N PHE A 4 -1.93 16.65 -6.71
CA PHE A 4 -0.92 16.27 -5.72
C PHE A 4 -1.60 15.70 -4.46
N LEU A 5 -2.65 16.36 -3.95
CA LEU A 5 -3.41 15.85 -2.80
C LEU A 5 -4.04 14.49 -3.09
N ILE A 6 -4.68 14.32 -4.24
CA ILE A 6 -5.30 13.06 -4.69
C ILE A 6 -4.26 11.94 -4.75
N LYS A 7 -3.09 12.20 -5.34
CA LYS A 7 -2.00 11.21 -5.42
C LYS A 7 -1.42 10.88 -4.04
N THR A 8 -1.24 11.87 -3.18
CA THR A 8 -0.72 11.67 -1.82
C THR A 8 -1.69 10.87 -0.97
N LEU A 9 -2.99 11.18 -1.03
CA LEU A 9 -4.04 10.42 -0.35
C LEU A 9 -4.12 8.97 -0.84
N ALA A 10 -4.04 8.76 -2.16
CA ALA A 10 -4.01 7.41 -2.72
C ALA A 10 -2.80 6.60 -2.22
N ASN A 11 -1.61 7.21 -2.22
CA ASN A 11 -0.40 6.54 -1.77
C ASN A 11 -0.41 6.28 -0.25
N ALA A 12 -0.92 7.24 0.54
CA ALA A 12 -1.10 7.09 1.98
C ALA A 12 -2.10 5.97 2.32
N ALA A 13 -3.21 5.85 1.58
CA ALA A 13 -4.18 4.77 1.75
C ALA A 13 -3.59 3.40 1.39
N ALA A 14 -2.81 3.32 0.29
CA ALA A 14 -2.09 2.09 -0.05
C ALA A 14 -1.14 1.65 1.07
N LEU A 15 -0.41 2.60 1.66
CA LEU A 15 0.48 2.36 2.80
C LEU A 15 -0.26 1.96 4.08
N ALA A 16 -1.38 2.60 4.39
CA ALA A 16 -2.19 2.24 5.55
C ALA A 16 -2.69 0.79 5.48
N VAL A 17 -3.21 0.36 4.33
CA VAL A 17 -3.71 -1.00 4.15
C VAL A 17 -2.56 -2.02 4.14
N ALA A 18 -1.41 -1.67 3.57
CA ALA A 18 -0.24 -2.52 3.64
C ALA A 18 0.24 -2.73 5.07
N ILE A 19 0.33 -1.67 5.89
CA ILE A 19 0.69 -1.79 7.31
C ILE A 19 -0.35 -2.63 8.07
N TRP A 20 -1.65 -2.47 7.77
CA TRP A 20 -2.72 -3.23 8.41
C TRP A 20 -2.69 -4.73 8.08
N LEU A 21 -2.46 -5.09 6.81
CA LEU A 21 -2.34 -6.48 6.36
C LEU A 21 -1.07 -7.17 6.87
N VAL A 22 -0.11 -6.37 7.30
CA VAL A 22 1.25 -6.77 7.67
C VAL A 22 1.47 -6.50 9.16
N ALA A 23 0.40 -6.44 9.94
CA ALA A 23 0.51 -6.49 11.38
C ALA A 23 1.04 -7.89 11.77
N ASP A 24 2.10 -7.90 12.58
CA ASP A 24 2.59 -9.12 13.25
C ASP A 24 3.30 -10.16 12.37
N ILE A 25 4.26 -9.72 11.54
CA ILE A 25 5.22 -10.67 10.97
C ILE A 25 6.23 -11.02 12.07
N THR A 26 5.86 -11.97 12.93
CA THR A 26 6.78 -12.52 13.92
C THR A 26 7.91 -13.24 13.18
N LEU A 27 9.07 -12.57 13.07
CA LEU A 27 10.31 -13.10 12.50
C LEU A 27 10.88 -14.17 13.43
N THR A 28 10.38 -15.39 13.34
CA THR A 28 10.89 -16.55 14.08
C THR A 28 12.21 -17.11 13.53
N GLY A 29 12.82 -16.47 12.53
CA GLY A 29 14.11 -16.86 11.96
C GLY A 29 15.05 -15.67 11.78
N GLY A 30 16.14 -15.62 12.55
CA GLY A 30 17.12 -14.52 12.58
C GLY A 30 17.96 -14.30 11.30
N GLY A 31 17.56 -14.84 10.15
CA GLY A 31 18.31 -14.79 8.90
C GLY A 31 17.80 -13.74 7.90
N THR A 32 18.73 -13.10 7.17
CA THR A 32 18.47 -12.07 6.14
C THR A 32 17.49 -12.53 5.05
N GLY A 33 17.45 -13.83 4.74
CA GLY A 33 16.52 -14.41 3.76
C GLY A 33 15.05 -14.34 4.18
N GLN A 34 14.75 -14.53 5.47
CA GLN A 34 13.39 -14.43 5.99
C GLN A 34 12.88 -12.98 5.89
N LYS A 35 13.74 -12.02 6.25
CA LYS A 35 13.44 -10.58 6.11
C LYS A 35 13.17 -10.19 4.67
N ALA A 36 13.96 -10.70 3.72
CA ALA A 36 13.75 -10.43 2.29
C ALA A 36 12.42 -11.02 1.79
N LEU A 37 12.10 -12.27 2.14
CA LEU A 37 10.84 -12.91 1.76
C LEU A 37 9.62 -12.15 2.31
N THR A 38 9.71 -11.73 3.56
CA THR A 38 8.72 -10.87 4.20
C THR A 38 8.53 -9.56 3.44
N LEU A 39 9.62 -8.83 3.15
CA LEU A 39 9.52 -7.57 2.40
C LEU A 39 8.89 -7.75 1.02
N VAL A 40 9.19 -8.86 0.34
CA VAL A 40 8.59 -9.19 -0.96
C VAL A 40 7.08 -9.44 -0.84
N LEU A 41 6.65 -10.24 0.14
CA LEU A 41 5.22 -10.49 0.38
C LEU A 41 4.46 -9.19 0.69
N VAL A 42 5.03 -8.33 1.54
CA VAL A 42 4.47 -7.02 1.87
C VAL A 42 4.37 -6.13 0.64
N ALA A 43 5.42 -6.09 -0.18
CA ALA A 43 5.43 -5.31 -1.41
C ALA A 43 4.38 -5.79 -2.42
N LEU A 44 4.16 -7.11 -2.53
CA LEU A 44 3.11 -7.68 -3.37
C LEU A 44 1.71 -7.25 -2.91
N VAL A 45 1.45 -7.34 -1.61
CA VAL A 45 0.17 -6.90 -1.02
C VAL A 45 -0.04 -5.40 -1.23
N PHE A 46 0.98 -4.59 -0.93
CA PHE A 46 0.95 -3.14 -1.17
C PHE A 46 0.64 -2.83 -2.64
N GLY A 47 1.29 -3.54 -3.57
CA GLY A 47 1.06 -3.40 -5.00
C GLY A 47 -0.39 -3.67 -5.39
N LEU A 48 -0.98 -4.75 -4.86
CA LEU A 48 -2.36 -5.14 -5.13
C LEU A 48 -3.35 -4.09 -4.59
N VAL A 49 -3.13 -3.62 -3.36
CA VAL A 49 -3.91 -2.54 -2.76
C VAL A 49 -3.81 -1.26 -3.60
N ASN A 50 -2.62 -0.85 -4.02
CA ASN A 50 -2.42 0.37 -4.80
C ASN A 50 -3.15 0.33 -6.16
N VAL A 51 -3.27 -0.86 -6.77
CA VAL A 51 -4.05 -1.07 -7.99
C VAL A 51 -5.54 -0.83 -7.75
N VAL A 52 -6.07 -1.12 -6.56
CA VAL A 52 -7.48 -0.88 -6.20
C VAL A 52 -7.71 0.55 -5.72
N VAL A 53 -6.77 1.12 -4.98
CA VAL A 53 -6.88 2.48 -4.44
C VAL A 53 -6.83 3.53 -5.54
N LYS A 54 -5.89 3.45 -6.50
CA LYS A 54 -5.81 4.42 -7.61
C LYS A 54 -7.12 4.66 -8.37
N PRO A 55 -7.86 3.63 -8.83
CA PRO A 55 -9.14 3.83 -9.52
C PRO A 55 -10.22 4.34 -8.57
N LEU A 56 -10.25 3.92 -7.29
CA LEU A 56 -11.17 4.46 -6.28
C LEU A 56 -10.98 5.96 -6.09
N VAL A 57 -9.75 6.42 -5.89
CA VAL A 57 -9.51 7.85 -5.73
C VAL A 57 -9.81 8.60 -7.03
N LYS A 58 -9.53 8.02 -8.19
CA LYS A 58 -9.88 8.60 -9.50
C LYS A 58 -11.41 8.71 -9.70
N LEU A 59 -12.18 7.72 -9.25
CA LEU A 59 -13.65 7.73 -9.25
C LEU A 59 -14.23 8.76 -8.29
N LEU A 60 -13.65 8.90 -7.10
CA LEU A 60 -14.09 9.93 -6.13
C LEU A 60 -13.62 11.34 -6.52
N SER A 61 -12.61 11.46 -7.37
CA SER A 61 -12.12 12.73 -7.90
C SER A 61 -12.83 13.16 -9.19
N LEU A 62 -13.57 12.26 -9.86
CA LEU A 62 -14.43 12.58 -11.01
C LEU A 62 -15.48 13.67 -10.73
N PRO A 63 -16.14 13.72 -9.55
CA PRO A 63 -17.00 14.87 -9.20
C PRO A 63 -16.23 16.16 -8.87
N LEU A 64 -14.90 16.14 -8.83
CA LEU A 64 -14.02 17.27 -8.52
C LEU A 64 -13.19 17.76 -9.72
N LEU A 65 -13.33 17.13 -10.91
CA LEU A 65 -12.70 17.49 -12.19
C LEU A 65 -13.68 18.29 -13.05
#